data_AF-A0A1Y0VRH0-F1
#
_entry.id   AF-A0A1Y0VRH0-F1
#
_cell.length_a   1.000
_cell.length_b   1.000
_cell.length_c   1.000
_cell.angle_alpha   90.00
_cell.angle_beta   90.00
_cell.angle_gamma   90.00
#
_symmetry.space_group_name_H-M   'P 1'
#
loop_
_entity.id
_entity.type
_entity.pdbx_description
1 polymer ?
#
loop_
_entity_poly.entity_id
_entity_poly.type
_entity_poly.pdbx_seq_one_letter_code
_entity_poly.pdbx_strand_id
1 'polypeptide(L)' 'MRVRNKPWAPELIEAHPEKIVEKGQAFKGQWNQRFEKEQPIFIEVGTGKGQFIINMAKKYPQYNFIGIEIQKL' A
#
# COMPACT_ATOMS: atom_id res chain seq x y z
N MET A 1 17.97 -3.02 2.12
CA MET A 1 17.99 -1.69 1.48
C MET A 1 17.68 -0.65 2.54
N ARG A 2 18.52 0.38 2.77
CA ARG A 2 18.28 1.41 3.80
C ARG A 2 17.26 2.44 3.28
N VAL A 3 16.13 2.57 3.97
CA VAL A 3 15.19 3.68 3.73
C VAL A 3 15.83 4.96 4.30
N ARG A 4 15.83 6.03 3.51
CA ARG A 4 16.32 7.34 3.97
C ARG A 4 15.10 8.12 4.44
N ASN A 5 15.23 8.75 5.60
CA ASN A 5 14.22 9.69 6.09
C ASN A 5 14.05 10.83 5.07
N LYS A 6 12.80 11.05 4.68
CA LYS A 6 12.34 12.12 3.80
C LYS A 6 11.39 13.00 4.61
N PRO A 7 11.83 14.20 5.03
CA PRO A 7 11.02 15.08 5.88
C PRO A 7 9.65 15.45 5.30
N TRP A 8 9.52 15.43 3.96
CA TRP A 8 8.29 15.72 3.21
C TRP A 8 7.32 14.53 3.08
N ALA A 9 7.73 13.32 3.48
CA ALA A 9 6.91 12.14 3.31
C ALA A 9 5.61 12.14 4.14
N PRO A 10 5.58 12.63 5.40
CA PRO A 10 4.34 12.68 6.18
C PRO A 10 3.23 13.49 5.50
N GLU A 11 3.55 14.68 4.97
CA GLU A 11 2.58 15.53 4.28
C GLU A 11 2.01 14.84 3.02
N LEU A 12 2.87 14.14 2.27
CA LEU A 12 2.44 13.39 1.10
C LEU A 12 1.56 12.19 1.48
N ILE A 13 1.86 11.51 2.59
CA ILE A 13 1.05 10.40 3.09
C ILE A 13 -0.34 10.89 3.49
N GLU A 14 -0.40 12.01 4.21
CA GLU A 14 -1.66 12.63 4.65
C GLU A 14 -2.50 13.15 3.49
N ALA A 15 -1.87 13.64 2.42
CA ALA A 15 -2.54 14.08 1.20
C ALA A 15 -3.15 12.93 0.36
N HIS A 16 -2.79 11.66 0.64
CA HIS A 16 -3.23 10.50 -0.14
C HIS A 16 -3.91 9.39 0.69
N PRO A 17 -4.99 9.70 1.45
CA PRO A 17 -5.69 8.72 2.26
C PRO A 17 -6.42 7.65 1.42
N GLU A 18 -6.59 7.86 0.11
CA GLU A 18 -7.13 6.90 -0.84
C GLU A 18 -6.12 5.80 -1.20
N LYS A 19 -4.81 6.06 -1.05
CA LYS A 19 -3.73 5.10 -1.37
C LYS A 19 -3.02 4.55 -0.15
N ILE A 20 -2.92 5.33 0.93
CA ILE A 20 -2.12 4.98 2.10
C ILE A 20 -3.02 4.92 3.33
N VAL A 21 -2.91 3.82 4.07
CA VAL A 21 -3.71 3.56 5.27
C VAL A 21 -2.80 3.35 6.46
N GLU A 22 -2.79 4.30 7.40
CA GLU A 22 -2.03 4.16 8.65
C GLU A 22 -2.70 3.21 9.65
N LYS A 23 -4.04 3.20 9.69
CA LYS A 23 -4.86 2.39 10.61
C LYS A 23 -5.51 1.20 9.91
N GLY A 24 -4.70 0.26 9.43
CA GLY A 24 -5.19 -0.90 8.65
C GLY A 24 -6.22 -1.76 9.39
N GLN A 25 -6.21 -1.76 10.73
CA GLN A 25 -7.17 -2.51 11.54
C GLN A 25 -8.63 -2.09 11.33
N ALA A 26 -8.88 -0.84 10.92
CA ALA A 26 -10.23 -0.36 10.60
C ALA A 26 -10.84 -1.11 9.39
N PHE A 27 -10.01 -1.69 8.52
CA PHE A 27 -10.44 -2.41 7.32
C PHE A 27 -10.39 -3.93 7.50
N LYS A 28 -10.22 -4.44 8.73
CA LYS A 28 -10.21 -5.88 8.99
C LYS A 28 -11.51 -6.52 8.48
N GLY A 29 -11.37 -7.46 7.56
CA GLY A 29 -12.50 -8.15 6.92
C GLY A 29 -13.21 -7.34 5.83
N GLN A 30 -12.81 -6.10 5.56
CA GLN A 30 -13.48 -5.18 4.63
C GLN A 30 -12.51 -4.52 3.63
N TRP A 31 -11.31 -5.09 3.45
CA TRP A 31 -10.29 -4.53 2.57
C TRP A 31 -10.73 -4.37 1.11
N ASN A 32 -11.67 -5.20 0.62
CA ASN A 32 -12.20 -5.06 -0.73
C ASN A 32 -12.90 -3.71 -0.98
N GLN A 33 -13.45 -3.07 0.06
CA GLN A 33 -14.12 -1.76 -0.07
C GLN A 33 -13.16 -0.60 -0.40
N ARG A 34 -11.84 -0.84 -0.28
CA ARG A 34 -10.80 0.13 -0.61
C ARG A 34 -10.43 0.15 -2.09
N PHE A 35 -10.89 -0.84 -2.85
CA PHE A 35 -10.63 -0.97 -4.27
C PHE A 35 -11.89 -0.63 -5.06
N GLU A 36 -11.71 -0.18 -6.30
CA GLU A 36 -12.84 0.09 -7.20
C GLU A 36 -13.62 -1.17 -7.58
N LYS A 37 -12.96 -2.34 -7.50
CA LYS A 37 -13.51 -3.65 -7.84
C LYS A 37 -13.16 -4.67 -6.77
N GLU A 38 -14.12 -5.55 -6.46
CA GLU A 38 -13.89 -6.71 -5.62
C GLU A 38 -13.12 -7.77 -6.40
N GLN A 39 -11.88 -8.03 -5.97
CA GLN A 39 -10.95 -8.95 -6.64
C GLN A 39 -10.06 -9.61 -5.57
N PRO A 40 -9.43 -10.76 -5.86
CA PRO A 40 -8.48 -11.38 -4.93
C PRO A 40 -7.38 -10.41 -4.51
N ILE A 41 -7.11 -10.36 -3.20
CA ILE A 41 -6.10 -9.47 -2.61
C ILE A 41 -4.81 -10.25 -2.37
N PHE A 42 -3.70 -9.73 -2.88
CA PHE A 42 -2.35 -10.19 -2.60
C PHE A 42 -1.64 -9.17 -1.71
N ILE A 43 -0.81 -9.66 -0.80
CA ILE A 43 -0.11 -8.83 0.18
C ILE A 43 1.40 -8.95 -0.03
N GLU A 44 2.09 -7.82 0.02
CA GLU A 44 3.55 -7.77 0.17
C GLU A 44 3.87 -7.22 1.58
N VAL A 45 4.60 -8.01 2.37
CA VAL A 45 5.11 -7.59 3.69
C VAL A 45 6.56 -7.16 3.53
N GLY A 46 6.87 -5.91 3.86
CA GLY A 46 8.19 -5.31 3.65
C GLY A 46 8.37 -4.77 2.24
N THR A 47 7.48 -3.88 1.79
CA THR A 47 7.51 -3.37 0.40
C THR A 47 8.72 -2.51 0.07
N GLY A 48 9.43 -1.98 1.08
CA GLY A 48 10.57 -1.09 0.89
C GLY A 48 10.20 0.14 0.04
N LYS A 49 10.65 0.17 -1.21
CA LYS A 49 10.34 1.27 -2.17
C LYS A 49 9.09 1.03 -3.02
N GLY A 50 8.41 -0.11 -2.85
CA GLY A 50 7.19 -0.46 -3.58
C GLY A 50 7.40 -0.91 -5.04
N GLN A 51 8.65 -1.03 -5.52
CA GLN A 51 8.91 -1.38 -6.91
C GLN A 51 8.31 -2.74 -7.30
N PHE A 52 8.38 -3.72 -6.41
CA PHE A 52 7.85 -5.06 -6.66
C PHE A 52 6.32 -5.06 -6.75
N ILE A 53 5.61 -4.61 -5.70
CA ILE A 53 4.15 -4.55 -5.69
C ILE A 53 3.57 -3.68 -6.81
N ILE A 54 4.20 -2.55 -7.16
CA ILE A 54 3.75 -1.70 -8.28
C ILE A 54 3.85 -2.47 -9.60
N ASN A 55 4.93 -3.20 -9.83
CA ASN A 55 5.10 -3.99 -11.05
C ASN A 55 4.12 -5.17 -11.10
N MET A 56 3.83 -5.80 -9.96
CA MET A 56 2.82 -6.87 -9.89
C MET A 56 1.41 -6.33 -10.17
N ALA A 57 1.04 -5.18 -9.60
CA ALA A 57 -0.24 -4.53 -9.87
C ALA A 57 -0.40 -4.15 -11.35
N LYS A 58 0.66 -3.64 -12.00
CA LYS A 58 0.64 -3.33 -13.44
C LYS A 58 0.54 -4.60 -14.30
N LYS A 59 1.22 -5.67 -13.90
CA LYS A 59 1.25 -6.94 -14.66
C LYS A 59 -0.06 -7.72 -14.51
N TYR A 60 -0.72 -7.62 -13.35
CA TYR A 60 -1.93 -8.37 -13.02
C TYR A 60 -3.06 -7.45 -12.55
N PRO A 61 -3.70 -6.69 -13.47
CA PRO A 61 -4.81 -5.78 -13.12
C PRO A 61 -6.09 -6.50 -12.66
N GLN A 62 -6.13 -7.83 -12.78
CA GLN A 62 -7.23 -8.65 -12.26
C GLN A 62 -7.15 -8.89 -10.74
N TYR A 63 -6.08 -8.46 -10.08
CA TYR A 63 -5.85 -8.65 -8.66
C TYR A 63 -5.62 -7.32 -7.95
N ASN A 64 -6.02 -7.29 -6.67
CA ASN A 64 -5.79 -6.18 -5.77
C ASN A 64 -4.51 -6.43 -4.98
N PHE A 65 -3.75 -5.37 -4.69
CA PHE A 65 -2.46 -5.47 -4.00
C PHE A 65 -2.41 -4.54 -2.79
N ILE A 66 -1.98 -5.06 -1.64
CA ILE A 66 -1.74 -4.28 -0.42
C ILE A 66 -0.29 -4.42 -0.02
N GLY A 67 0.39 -3.28 0.11
CA GLY A 67 1.75 -3.20 0.62
C GLY A 67 1.77 -2.84 2.10
N ILE A 68 2.55 -3.57 2.89
CA ILE A 68 2.77 -3.29 4.30
C ILE A 68 4.25 -2.97 4.51
N GLU A 69 4.54 -1.84 5.14
CA GLU A 69 5.89 -1.42 5.51
C GLU A 69 5.88 -0.82 6.92
N ILE A 70 6.89 -1.16 7.71
CA ILE A 70 7.03 -0.71 9.11
C ILE A 70 7.81 0.61 9.16
N GLN A 71 8.75 0.80 8.23
CA GLN A 71 9.51 2.05 8.14
C GLN A 71 8.66 3.15 7.50
N LYS A 72 8.41 4.21 8.27
CA LYS A 72 7.92 5.47 7.71
C LYS A 72 9.02 6.09 6.83
N LEU A 73 8.61 6.60 5.67
CA LEU A 73 9.47 7.30 4.71
C LEU A 73 10.04 8.59 5.31
#